data_AF-A0A4Q6A5R6-F1
#
_entry.id   AF-A0A4Q6A5R6-F1
#
_cell.length_a   1.000
_cell.length_b   1.000
_cell.length_c   1.000
_cell.angle_alpha   90.00
_cell.angle_beta   90.00
_cell.angle_gamma   90.00
#
_symmetry.space_group_name_H-M   'P 1'
#
loop_
_entity.id
_entity.type
_entity.pdbx_description
1 polymer ?
#
loop_
_entity_poly.entity_id
_entity_poly.type
_entity_poly.pdbx_seq_one_letter_code
_entity_poly.pdbx_strand_id
1 'polypeptide(L)'
;TSGTAKSLAAKTKLYRQDWATALALTQQVIASSQYTLEPDFAKIWTNAGENGVESIFEIQAHMGANRTDDYTNNFARAQGVRGAGDWDLGWGWNTPTQNLVDAFPAGDKRKDATILYSGQNDGYGRVLPAYPTIPRRYWNKKVHPEPSMQTYTGERQAAWVNQRVLRYADVLLMAAEAANEVGGAANETLAAERTPAGAGAGRRTLL
;
A
#
# COMPACT_ATOMS: atom_id res chain seq x y z
N THR A 1 -10.46 -9.67 -12.70
CA THR A 1 -11.11 -10.99 -12.54
C THR A 1 -12.52 -10.81 -11.97
N SER A 2 -13.29 -11.88 -11.76
CA SER A 2 -14.56 -11.79 -11.01
C SER A 2 -14.34 -11.35 -9.55
N GLY A 3 -13.19 -11.72 -8.95
CA GLY A 3 -12.74 -11.22 -7.65
C GLY A 3 -12.61 -9.70 -7.60
N THR A 4 -12.04 -9.09 -8.65
CA THR A 4 -11.98 -7.63 -8.79
C THR A 4 -13.37 -6.98 -8.77
N ALA A 5 -14.29 -7.47 -9.59
CA ALA A 5 -15.64 -6.91 -9.68
C ALA A 5 -16.41 -7.03 -8.36
N LYS A 6 -16.32 -8.19 -7.69
CA LYS A 6 -16.94 -8.40 -6.36
C LYS A 6 -16.33 -7.51 -5.29
N SER A 7 -15.01 -7.34 -5.28
CA SER A 7 -14.31 -6.50 -4.30
C SER A 7 -14.67 -5.02 -4.46
N LEU A 8 -14.71 -4.53 -5.70
CA LEU A 8 -15.14 -3.16 -5.98
C LEU A 8 -16.62 -2.95 -5.65
N ALA A 9 -17.49 -3.90 -6.01
CA ALA A 9 -18.91 -3.85 -5.65
C ALA A 9 -19.11 -3.85 -4.13
N ALA A 10 -18.37 -4.69 -3.39
CA ALA A 10 -18.40 -4.71 -1.94
C ALA A 10 -18.00 -3.35 -1.34
N LYS A 11 -16.93 -2.73 -1.86
CA LYS A 11 -16.51 -1.38 -1.45
C LYS A 11 -17.62 -0.36 -1.68
N THR A 12 -18.26 -0.38 -2.86
CA THR A 12 -19.40 0.50 -3.15
C THR A 12 -20.56 0.29 -2.18
N LYS A 13 -20.87 -0.97 -1.83
CA LYS A 13 -21.94 -1.30 -0.87
C LYS A 13 -21.61 -0.85 0.54
N LEU A 14 -20.37 -1.04 0.99
CA LEU A 14 -19.86 -0.56 2.27
C LEU A 14 -20.04 0.96 2.42
N TYR A 15 -19.60 1.74 1.41
CA TYR A 15 -19.77 3.20 1.41
C TYR A 15 -21.23 3.66 1.39
N ARG A 16 -22.15 2.78 0.97
CA ARG A 16 -23.60 3.04 0.98
C ARG A 16 -24.28 2.46 2.22
N GLN A 17 -23.51 1.97 3.20
CA GLN A 17 -23.99 1.34 4.42
C GLN A 17 -24.89 0.12 4.17
N ASP A 18 -24.76 -0.51 2.99
CA ASP A 18 -25.40 -1.79 2.67
C ASP A 18 -24.49 -2.93 3.16
N TRP A 19 -24.38 -3.03 4.48
CA TRP A 19 -23.43 -3.89 5.18
C TRP A 19 -23.65 -5.37 4.87
N ALA A 20 -24.91 -5.82 4.83
CA ALA A 20 -25.25 -7.21 4.52
C ALA A 20 -24.75 -7.62 3.13
N THR A 21 -24.95 -6.76 2.11
CA THR A 21 -24.46 -7.06 0.76
C THR A 21 -22.94 -6.97 0.68
N ALA A 22 -22.32 -5.99 1.34
CA ALA A 22 -20.86 -5.87 1.40
C ALA A 22 -20.21 -7.12 2.04
N LEU A 23 -20.78 -7.61 3.15
CA LEU A 23 -20.33 -8.82 3.81
C LEU A 23 -20.45 -10.05 2.91
N ALA A 24 -21.61 -10.25 2.29
CA ALA A 24 -21.83 -11.39 1.40
C ALA A 24 -20.85 -11.40 0.20
N LEU A 25 -20.59 -10.23 -0.41
CA LEU A 25 -19.67 -10.11 -1.53
C LEU A 25 -18.21 -10.36 -1.12
N THR A 26 -17.77 -9.81 0.01
CA THR A 26 -16.41 -10.04 0.51
C THR A 26 -16.20 -11.51 0.91
N GLN A 27 -17.19 -12.15 1.56
CA GLN A 27 -17.14 -13.57 1.89
C GLN A 27 -16.99 -14.45 0.65
N GLN A 28 -17.64 -14.11 -0.48
CA GLN A 28 -17.43 -14.84 -1.74
C GLN A 28 -16.00 -14.69 -2.28
N VAL A 29 -15.37 -13.53 -2.12
CA VAL A 29 -13.97 -13.33 -2.53
C VAL A 29 -13.03 -14.14 -1.63
N ILE A 30 -13.26 -14.13 -0.32
CA ILE A 30 -12.50 -14.90 0.67
C ILE A 30 -12.63 -16.41 0.40
N ALA A 31 -13.86 -16.90 0.21
CA ALA A 31 -14.14 -18.32 -0.03
C ALA A 31 -13.62 -18.82 -1.39
N SER A 32 -13.23 -17.92 -2.29
CA SER A 32 -12.63 -18.31 -3.57
C SER A 32 -11.22 -18.87 -3.42
N SER A 33 -10.53 -18.57 -2.31
CA SER A 33 -9.13 -18.93 -2.06
C SER A 33 -8.14 -18.52 -3.16
N GLN A 34 -8.51 -17.56 -4.01
CA GLN A 34 -7.66 -17.06 -5.10
C GLN A 34 -6.60 -16.06 -4.64
N TYR A 35 -6.77 -15.49 -3.44
CA TYR A 35 -5.93 -14.42 -2.91
C TYR A 35 -5.48 -14.76 -1.50
N THR A 36 -4.27 -14.32 -1.13
CA THR A 36 -3.76 -14.41 0.23
C THR A 36 -2.98 -13.14 0.59
N LEU A 37 -2.85 -12.86 1.89
CA LEU A 37 -1.95 -11.80 2.35
C LEU A 37 -0.52 -12.13 1.93
N GLU A 38 0.22 -11.12 1.49
CA GLU A 38 1.66 -11.26 1.25
C GLU A 38 2.37 -11.36 2.61
N PRO A 39 3.15 -12.44 2.86
CA PRO A 39 3.84 -12.62 4.14
C PRO A 39 4.81 -11.48 4.48
N ASP A 40 5.44 -10.89 3.46
CA ASP A 40 6.28 -9.70 3.61
C ASP A 40 5.55 -8.44 3.12
N PHE A 41 5.06 -7.64 4.07
CA PHE A 41 4.38 -6.39 3.77
C PHE A 41 5.23 -5.41 2.94
N ALA A 42 6.56 -5.42 3.07
CA ALA A 42 7.42 -4.53 2.31
C ALA A 42 7.44 -4.90 0.82
N LYS A 43 7.43 -6.21 0.52
CA LYS A 43 7.42 -6.74 -0.87
C LYS A 43 6.22 -6.26 -1.68
N ILE A 44 5.07 -6.03 -1.06
CA ILE A 44 3.86 -5.49 -1.73
C ILE A 44 4.18 -4.21 -2.53
N TRP A 45 5.13 -3.41 -2.06
CA TRP A 45 5.43 -2.09 -2.61
C TRP A 45 6.62 -2.08 -3.58
N THR A 46 7.23 -3.23 -3.87
CA THR A 46 8.34 -3.36 -4.83
C THR A 46 7.85 -3.82 -6.20
N ASN A 47 8.72 -3.79 -7.21
CA ASN A 47 8.44 -4.34 -8.53
C ASN A 47 8.16 -5.85 -8.47
N ALA A 48 8.80 -6.58 -7.56
CA ALA A 48 8.58 -8.02 -7.38
C ALA A 48 7.23 -8.35 -6.71
N GLY A 49 6.56 -7.38 -6.09
CA GLY A 49 5.23 -7.53 -5.50
C GLY A 49 4.08 -7.21 -6.45
N GLU A 50 4.37 -6.68 -7.65
CA GLU A 50 3.34 -6.36 -8.63
C GLU A 50 2.58 -7.60 -9.08
N ASN A 51 1.26 -7.49 -9.16
CA ASN A 51 0.37 -8.61 -9.50
C ASN A 51 0.60 -9.85 -8.61
N GLY A 52 1.11 -9.64 -7.39
CA GLY A 52 1.40 -10.70 -6.43
C GLY A 52 0.15 -11.33 -5.83
N VAL A 53 0.36 -12.25 -4.88
CA VAL A 53 -0.70 -13.07 -4.28
C VAL A 53 -1.80 -12.28 -3.56
N GLU A 54 -1.50 -11.06 -3.12
CA GLU A 54 -2.46 -10.15 -2.47
C GLU A 54 -3.17 -9.21 -3.45
N SER A 55 -2.74 -9.19 -4.71
CA SER A 55 -3.20 -8.24 -5.71
C SER A 55 -4.57 -8.63 -6.27
N ILE A 56 -5.56 -7.74 -6.14
CA ILE A 56 -6.90 -7.92 -6.73
C ILE A 56 -7.07 -7.05 -7.97
N PHE A 57 -6.55 -5.82 -7.93
CA PHE A 57 -6.52 -4.92 -9.07
C PHE A 57 -5.43 -3.85 -8.94
N GLU A 58 -4.65 -3.72 -10.00
CA GLU A 58 -3.60 -2.70 -10.14
C GLU A 58 -3.73 -2.00 -11.48
N ILE A 59 -3.50 -0.69 -11.49
CA ILE A 59 -3.25 0.05 -12.73
C ILE A 59 -1.80 -0.22 -13.10
N GLN A 60 -1.62 -0.82 -14.28
CA GLN A 60 -0.31 -1.24 -14.75
C GLN A 60 0.51 -0.04 -15.20
N ALA A 61 1.78 -0.01 -14.82
CA ALA A 61 2.81 0.75 -15.46
C ALA A 61 3.98 -0.16 -15.78
N HIS A 62 4.76 0.22 -16.78
CA HIS A 62 5.93 -0.53 -17.18
C HIS A 62 6.95 0.41 -17.83
N MET A 63 8.22 0.13 -17.57
CA MET A 63 9.31 0.73 -18.31
C MET A 63 10.34 -0.34 -18.64
N GLY A 64 10.66 -0.43 -19.94
CA GLY A 64 11.68 -1.35 -20.45
C GLY A 64 13.10 -0.88 -20.13
N ALA A 65 14.08 -1.71 -20.52
CA ALA A 65 15.48 -1.37 -20.35
C ALA A 65 15.82 -0.06 -21.07
N ASN A 66 16.46 0.89 -20.40
CA ASN A 66 16.74 2.23 -20.97
C ASN A 66 15.52 2.88 -21.66
N ARG A 67 14.31 2.63 -21.15
CA ARG A 67 13.04 3.15 -21.67
C ARG A 67 12.69 2.73 -23.11
N THR A 68 13.09 1.52 -23.53
CA THR A 68 12.65 0.96 -24.82
C THR A 68 11.13 0.85 -24.91
N ASP A 69 10.48 0.57 -23.78
CA ASP A 69 9.04 0.64 -23.59
C ASP A 69 8.76 1.68 -22.50
N ASP A 70 7.78 2.56 -22.74
CA ASP A 70 7.41 3.64 -21.81
C ASP A 70 5.89 3.68 -21.65
N TYR A 71 5.38 2.86 -20.73
CA TYR A 71 3.99 2.82 -20.32
C TYR A 71 3.88 3.33 -18.88
N THR A 72 4.21 4.60 -18.70
CA THR A 72 4.38 5.19 -17.37
C THR A 72 3.09 5.76 -16.78
N ASN A 73 3.09 5.90 -15.46
CA ASN A 73 2.12 6.69 -14.73
C ASN A 73 2.82 7.68 -13.78
N ASN A 74 2.09 8.71 -13.35
CA ASN A 74 2.60 9.74 -12.43
C ASN A 74 2.34 9.46 -10.95
N PHE A 75 1.71 8.33 -10.61
CA PHE A 75 1.25 8.06 -9.25
C PHE A 75 2.42 7.99 -8.27
N ALA A 76 3.44 7.18 -8.57
CA ALA A 76 4.63 7.06 -7.73
C ALA A 76 5.51 8.32 -7.82
N ARG A 77 5.76 8.81 -9.04
CA ARG A 77 6.58 9.99 -9.34
C ARG A 77 6.13 11.24 -8.57
N ALA A 78 4.83 11.51 -8.53
CA ALA A 78 4.30 12.68 -7.81
C ALA A 78 4.64 12.66 -6.32
N GLN A 79 4.76 11.47 -5.73
CA GLN A 79 4.92 11.26 -4.28
C GLN A 79 6.37 10.99 -3.86
N GLY A 80 7.27 10.78 -4.81
CA GLY A 80 8.69 10.51 -4.56
C GLY A 80 9.43 11.68 -3.93
N VAL A 81 10.63 11.39 -3.42
CA VAL A 81 11.49 12.37 -2.75
C VAL A 81 11.85 13.49 -3.71
N ARG A 82 11.50 14.74 -3.37
CA ARG A 82 11.94 15.91 -4.13
C ARG A 82 13.30 16.36 -3.63
N GLY A 83 14.30 16.27 -4.50
CA GLY A 83 15.69 16.52 -4.14
C GLY A 83 16.51 17.13 -5.28
N ALA A 84 17.78 16.77 -5.32
CA ALA A 84 18.72 17.12 -6.38
C ALA A 84 19.69 15.95 -6.58
N GLY A 85 20.31 15.88 -7.76
CA GLY A 85 21.27 14.84 -8.11
C GLY A 85 20.67 13.46 -7.90
N ASP A 86 21.34 12.64 -7.09
CA ASP A 86 20.90 11.26 -6.87
C ASP A 86 19.57 11.11 -6.11
N TRP A 87 19.14 12.18 -5.45
CA TRP A 87 17.95 12.21 -4.59
C TRP A 87 16.77 12.93 -5.23
N ASP A 88 16.85 13.28 -6.51
CA ASP A 88 15.70 13.76 -7.27
C ASP A 88 14.84 12.59 -7.76
N LEU A 89 14.06 12.02 -6.83
CA LEU A 89 13.30 10.78 -7.01
C LEU A 89 11.80 11.04 -7.20
N GLY A 90 11.36 12.29 -7.36
CA GLY A 90 9.96 12.65 -7.55
C GLY A 90 9.63 14.10 -7.19
N TRP A 91 8.34 14.41 -7.10
CA TRP A 91 7.86 15.80 -6.99
C TRP A 91 7.55 16.25 -5.56
N GLY A 92 7.53 15.32 -4.61
CA GLY A 92 7.39 15.61 -3.19
C GLY A 92 5.97 15.94 -2.71
N TRP A 93 4.95 15.37 -3.35
CA TRP A 93 3.56 15.50 -2.93
C TRP A 93 3.17 14.38 -1.96
N ASN A 94 2.07 14.55 -1.24
CA ASN A 94 1.50 13.55 -0.32
C ASN A 94 2.51 12.95 0.68
N THR A 95 3.41 13.78 1.23
CA THR A 95 4.39 13.33 2.23
C THR A 95 3.70 12.98 3.55
N PRO A 96 4.12 11.92 4.26
CA PRO A 96 3.56 11.58 5.57
C PRO A 96 3.58 12.73 6.57
N THR A 97 2.57 12.76 7.43
CA THR A 97 2.49 13.68 8.58
C THR A 97 2.99 13.01 9.84
N GLN A 98 3.29 13.80 10.87
CA GLN A 98 3.60 13.28 12.21
C GLN A 98 2.44 12.42 12.74
N ASN A 99 1.19 12.84 12.55
CA ASN A 99 0.02 12.07 12.96
C ASN A 99 -0.01 10.67 12.33
N LEU A 100 0.40 10.51 11.07
CA LEU A 100 0.51 9.19 10.44
C LEU A 100 1.63 8.36 11.08
N VAL A 101 2.78 8.97 11.34
CA VAL A 101 3.93 8.30 12.00
C VAL A 101 3.56 7.79 13.38
N ASP A 102 2.79 8.58 14.14
CA ASP A 102 2.36 8.27 15.51
C ASP A 102 1.17 7.30 15.56
N ALA A 103 0.43 7.14 14.44
CA ALA A 103 -0.65 6.17 14.34
C ALA A 103 -0.16 4.71 14.31
N PHE A 104 1.12 4.49 13.98
CA PHE A 104 1.74 3.16 14.02
C PHE A 104 2.13 2.78 15.46
N PRO A 105 1.67 1.64 15.98
CA PRO A 105 2.15 1.10 17.25
C PRO A 105 3.66 0.86 17.26
N ALA A 106 4.24 0.84 18.45
CA ALA A 106 5.64 0.45 18.62
C ALA A 106 5.88 -0.96 18.07
N GLY A 107 6.92 -1.13 17.24
CA GLY A 107 7.28 -2.41 16.61
C GLY A 107 6.46 -2.80 15.37
N ASP A 108 5.54 -1.95 14.90
CA ASP A 108 4.77 -2.24 13.68
C ASP A 108 5.67 -2.16 12.42
N LYS A 109 5.99 -3.32 11.84
CA LYS A 109 6.82 -3.46 10.63
C LYS A 109 6.25 -2.70 9.42
N ARG A 110 4.95 -2.41 9.39
CA ARG A 110 4.35 -1.62 8.29
C ARG A 110 4.85 -0.18 8.29
N LYS A 111 5.25 0.35 9.45
CA LYS A 111 5.84 1.69 9.57
C LYS A 111 7.10 1.81 8.73
N ASP A 112 7.98 0.81 8.81
CA ASP A 112 9.27 0.80 8.12
C ASP A 112 9.15 0.65 6.60
N ALA A 113 8.03 0.10 6.12
CA ALA A 113 7.69 0.04 4.70
C ALA A 113 6.88 1.25 4.21
N THR A 114 6.37 2.09 5.13
CA THR A 114 5.49 3.23 4.80
C THR A 114 6.22 4.56 4.88
N ILE A 115 7.07 4.74 5.91
CA ILE A 115 7.72 6.01 6.21
C ILE A 115 9.19 5.95 5.83
N LEU A 116 9.61 6.88 4.99
CA LEU A 116 11.01 7.13 4.68
C LEU A 116 11.43 8.42 5.39
N TYR A 117 12.50 8.37 6.18
CA TYR A 117 12.95 9.49 7.01
C TYR A 117 14.13 10.22 6.36
N SER A 118 14.08 11.54 6.32
CA SER A 118 15.24 12.35 5.95
C SER A 118 16.35 12.17 6.99
N GLY A 119 17.61 12.09 6.52
CA GLY A 119 18.78 11.87 7.36
C GLY A 119 18.96 10.41 7.82
N GLN A 120 18.18 9.46 7.31
CA GLN A 120 18.25 8.05 7.70
C GLN A 120 18.44 7.12 6.50
N ASN A 121 18.69 5.84 6.79
CA ASN A 121 18.84 4.80 5.77
C ASN A 121 17.56 4.66 4.94
N ASP A 122 17.72 4.57 3.62
CA ASP A 122 16.61 4.49 2.65
C ASP A 122 16.01 3.09 2.51
N GLY A 123 16.67 2.06 3.04
CA GLY A 123 16.34 0.65 2.88
C GLY A 123 17.21 -0.07 1.83
N TYR A 124 18.03 0.66 1.08
CA TYR A 124 18.94 0.16 0.05
C TYR A 124 20.42 0.45 0.35
N GLY A 125 20.73 0.80 1.60
CA GLY A 125 22.10 1.03 2.06
C GLY A 125 22.62 2.45 1.79
N ARG A 126 21.76 3.39 1.38
CA ARG A 126 22.10 4.81 1.26
C ARG A 126 21.41 5.61 2.35
N VAL A 127 21.89 6.82 2.63
CA VAL A 127 21.31 7.72 3.63
C VAL A 127 20.67 8.90 2.91
N LEU A 128 19.36 9.09 3.13
CA LEU A 128 18.62 10.21 2.57
C LEU A 128 19.17 11.53 3.15
N PRO A 129 19.32 12.61 2.36
CA PRO A 129 19.75 13.90 2.89
C PRO A 129 18.83 14.38 4.02
N ALA A 130 19.40 14.98 5.06
CA ALA A 130 18.61 15.57 6.16
C ALA A 130 17.79 16.78 5.70
N TYR A 131 18.34 17.54 4.74
CA TYR A 131 17.70 18.67 4.09
C TYR A 131 17.82 18.50 2.56
N PRO A 132 16.93 17.73 1.93
CA PRO A 132 16.80 17.85 0.49
C PRO A 132 16.33 19.27 0.15
N THR A 133 16.37 19.65 -1.14
CA THR A 133 15.99 20.98 -1.65
C THR A 133 14.67 21.52 -1.09
N ILE A 134 13.76 20.63 -0.65
CA ILE A 134 12.60 20.97 0.15
C ILE A 134 12.71 20.29 1.53
N PRO A 135 12.80 21.04 2.64
CA PRO A 135 12.95 20.45 3.97
C PRO A 135 11.68 19.70 4.37
N ARG A 136 11.74 18.37 4.34
CA ARG A 136 10.68 17.47 4.82
C ARG A 136 11.29 16.45 5.76
N ARG A 137 10.58 16.11 6.84
CA ARG A 137 11.01 15.07 7.78
C ARG A 137 10.73 13.66 7.25
N TYR A 138 9.63 13.51 6.50
CA TYR A 138 9.09 12.22 6.06
C TYR A 138 8.79 12.23 4.56
N TRP A 139 8.91 11.06 3.94
CA TRP A 139 8.58 10.78 2.55
C TRP A 139 7.81 9.46 2.44
N ASN A 140 7.06 9.27 1.36
CA ASN A 140 6.31 8.04 1.14
C ASN A 140 7.26 6.93 0.68
N LYS A 141 7.53 5.95 1.55
CA LYS A 141 8.47 4.85 1.23
C LYS A 141 7.89 3.81 0.27
N LYS A 142 6.55 3.71 0.18
CA LYS A 142 5.86 2.74 -0.69
C LYS A 142 6.05 3.01 -2.19
N VAL A 143 6.58 4.17 -2.54
CA VAL A 143 6.89 4.57 -3.92
C VAL A 143 8.39 4.82 -4.11
N HIS A 144 9.21 4.45 -3.12
CA HIS A 144 10.65 4.69 -3.19
C HIS A 144 11.28 3.80 -4.28
N PRO A 145 11.94 4.38 -5.30
CA PRO A 145 12.41 3.63 -6.46
C PRO A 145 13.56 2.68 -6.11
N GLU A 146 13.39 1.40 -6.41
CA GLU A 146 14.45 0.40 -6.31
C GLU A 146 15.66 0.77 -7.16
N PRO A 147 16.89 0.81 -6.59
CA PRO A 147 18.09 1.17 -7.36
C PRO A 147 18.34 0.27 -8.57
N SER A 148 18.03 -1.03 -8.46
CA SER A 148 18.12 -1.99 -9.57
C SER A 148 17.22 -1.59 -10.75
N MET A 149 15.98 -1.17 -10.47
CA MET A 149 15.06 -0.68 -11.49
C MET A 149 15.48 0.67 -12.06
N GLN A 150 16.08 1.55 -11.26
CA GLN A 150 16.65 2.79 -11.78
C GLN A 150 17.77 2.51 -12.78
N THR A 151 18.66 1.57 -12.48
CA THR A 151 19.73 1.15 -13.39
C THR A 151 19.19 0.46 -14.64
N TYR A 152 18.19 -0.42 -14.49
CA TYR A 152 17.59 -1.14 -15.62
C TYR A 152 16.88 -0.19 -16.58
N THR A 153 16.03 0.69 -16.06
CA THR A 153 15.18 1.58 -16.88
C THR A 153 15.86 2.85 -17.35
N GLY A 154 16.91 3.31 -16.65
CA GLY A 154 17.46 4.65 -16.85
C GLY A 154 16.52 5.78 -16.39
N GLU A 155 15.53 5.48 -15.55
CA GLU A 155 14.61 6.44 -14.92
C GLU A 155 14.79 6.44 -13.41
N ARG A 156 14.75 7.61 -12.79
CA ARG A 156 14.96 7.77 -11.34
C ARG A 156 13.67 7.78 -10.54
N GLN A 157 12.57 8.22 -11.14
CA GLN A 157 11.39 8.69 -10.41
C GLN A 157 10.24 7.68 -10.34
N ALA A 158 10.55 6.38 -10.31
CA ALA A 158 9.59 5.30 -10.08
C ALA A 158 8.39 5.24 -11.03
N ALA A 159 8.51 5.78 -12.25
CA ALA A 159 7.38 5.91 -13.18
C ALA A 159 6.85 4.57 -13.72
N TRP A 160 7.59 3.48 -13.49
CA TRP A 160 7.25 2.10 -13.83
C TRP A 160 6.36 1.41 -12.79
N VAL A 161 6.14 2.01 -11.61
CA VAL A 161 5.46 1.33 -10.49
C VAL A 161 3.95 1.28 -10.70
N ASN A 162 3.38 0.08 -10.54
CA ASN A 162 1.94 -0.13 -10.51
C ASN A 162 1.25 0.60 -9.36
N GLN A 163 0.07 1.14 -9.63
CA GLN A 163 -0.81 1.65 -8.57
C GLN A 163 -1.73 0.53 -8.09
N ARG A 164 -1.56 0.15 -6.81
CA ARG A 164 -2.36 -0.90 -6.16
C ARG A 164 -3.70 -0.31 -5.74
N VAL A 165 -4.77 -0.63 -6.47
CA VAL A 165 -6.10 -0.02 -6.28
C VAL A 165 -6.96 -0.83 -5.29
N LEU A 166 -6.93 -2.16 -5.41
CA LEU A 166 -7.59 -3.09 -4.49
C LEU A 166 -6.64 -4.24 -4.18
N ARG A 167 -6.47 -4.54 -2.90
CA ARG A 167 -5.72 -5.69 -2.40
C ARG A 167 -6.60 -6.57 -1.52
N TYR A 168 -6.15 -7.80 -1.27
CA TYR A 168 -6.87 -8.73 -0.42
C TYR A 168 -7.02 -8.22 1.02
N ALA A 169 -6.04 -7.49 1.57
CA ALA A 169 -6.19 -6.83 2.86
C ALA A 169 -7.41 -5.89 2.92
N ASP A 170 -7.74 -5.19 1.83
CA ASP A 170 -8.91 -4.32 1.78
C ASP A 170 -10.20 -5.14 1.88
N VAL A 171 -10.27 -6.30 1.22
CA VAL A 171 -11.42 -7.23 1.31
C VAL A 171 -11.60 -7.75 2.73
N LEU A 172 -10.51 -8.14 3.39
CA LEU A 172 -10.57 -8.64 4.77
C LEU A 172 -11.07 -7.58 5.75
N LEU A 173 -10.60 -6.34 5.61
CA LEU A 173 -11.02 -5.22 6.46
C LEU A 173 -12.48 -4.81 6.18
N MET A 174 -12.90 -4.74 4.91
CA MET A 174 -14.29 -4.49 4.56
C MET A 174 -15.23 -5.59 5.10
N ALA A 175 -14.80 -6.86 5.06
CA ALA A 175 -15.57 -7.96 5.62
C ALA A 175 -15.71 -7.82 7.14
N ALA A 176 -14.64 -7.46 7.85
CA ALA A 176 -14.64 -7.26 9.29
C ALA A 176 -15.55 -6.09 9.70
N GLU A 177 -15.45 -4.96 9.00
CA GLU A 177 -16.31 -3.79 9.21
C GLU A 177 -17.78 -4.13 8.97
N ALA A 178 -18.12 -4.71 7.81
CA ALA A 178 -19.49 -5.08 7.49
C ALA A 178 -20.06 -6.14 8.46
N ALA A 179 -19.25 -7.09 8.91
CA ALA A 179 -19.66 -8.08 9.91
C ALA A 179 -19.98 -7.45 11.27
N ASN A 180 -19.19 -6.46 11.69
CA ASN A 180 -19.44 -5.69 12.90
C ASN A 180 -20.76 -4.92 12.80
N GLU A 181 -21.07 -4.33 11.65
CA GLU A 181 -22.32 -3.56 11.47
C GLU A 181 -23.57 -4.45 11.35
N VAL A 182 -23.46 -5.65 10.77
CA VAL A 182 -24.60 -6.57 10.62
C VAL A 182 -24.98 -7.26 11.94
N GLY A 183 -24.00 -7.60 12.79
CA GLY A 183 -24.21 -8.44 13.98
C GLY A 183 -23.57 -7.97 15.28
N GLY A 184 -22.89 -6.81 15.28
CA GLY A 184 -22.23 -6.27 16.46
C GLY A 184 -21.19 -7.22 17.08
N ALA A 185 -21.12 -7.22 18.41
CA ALA A 185 -20.19 -8.04 19.20
C ALA A 185 -20.38 -9.57 19.05
N ALA A 186 -21.44 -10.04 18.39
CA ALA A 186 -21.64 -11.46 18.14
C ALA A 186 -20.73 -12.02 17.01
N ASN A 187 -20.10 -11.15 16.21
CA ASN A 187 -19.28 -11.52 15.05
C ASN A 187 -17.76 -11.31 15.26
N GLU A 188 -17.29 -11.20 16.52
CA GLU A 188 -15.90 -10.87 16.88
C GLU A 188 -14.82 -11.80 16.27
N THR A 189 -15.16 -13.04 15.91
CA THR A 189 -14.23 -14.01 15.31
C THR A 189 -13.72 -13.62 13.92
N LEU A 190 -14.45 -12.82 13.14
CA LEU A 190 -13.98 -12.38 11.82
C LEU A 190 -12.90 -11.29 11.90
N ALA A 191 -12.93 -10.43 12.91
CA ALA A 191 -11.99 -9.31 13.05
C ALA A 191 -10.63 -9.75 13.63
N ALA A 192 -10.63 -10.74 14.52
CA ALA A 192 -9.43 -11.21 15.23
C ALA A 192 -8.51 -12.10 14.38
N GLU A 193 -9.06 -12.89 13.44
CA GLU A 193 -8.28 -13.86 12.65
C GLU A 193 -7.59 -13.26 11.40
N ARG A 194 -7.77 -11.96 11.15
CA ARG A 194 -7.44 -11.33 9.84
C ARG A 194 -6.52 -10.11 9.94
N THR A 195 -6.01 -9.82 11.13
CA THR A 195 -4.98 -8.78 11.29
C THR A 195 -3.60 -9.36 10.92
N PRO A 196 -2.86 -8.78 9.97
CA PRO A 196 -1.51 -9.24 9.64
C PRO A 196 -0.61 -9.23 10.88
N ALA A 197 0.32 -10.17 10.97
CA ALA A 197 1.24 -10.31 12.10
C ALA A 197 1.91 -8.96 12.45
N GLY A 198 1.51 -8.36 13.57
CA GLY A 198 2.03 -7.07 14.06
C GLY A 198 0.98 -5.97 14.26
N ALA A 199 -0.26 -6.15 13.79
CA ALA A 199 -1.35 -5.25 14.11
C ALA A 199 -2.01 -5.72 15.43
N GLY A 200 -1.54 -5.18 16.57
CA GLY A 200 -2.09 -5.49 17.89
C GLY A 200 -3.61 -5.28 17.94
N ALA A 201 -4.30 -6.12 18.71
CA ALA A 201 -5.75 -6.19 18.91
C ALA A 201 -6.37 -4.95 19.63
N GLY A 202 -5.78 -3.76 19.46
CA GLY A 202 -6.15 -2.56 20.18
C GLY A 202 -6.58 -1.44 19.25
N ARG A 203 -7.86 -1.41 18.87
CA ARG A 203 -8.62 -0.17 18.62
C ARG A 203 -10.12 -0.46 18.49
N ARG A 204 -10.75 -0.74 19.64
CA ARG A 204 -12.18 -0.54 19.86
C ARG A 204 -12.43 0.94 20.18
N THR A 205 -12.32 1.83 19.20
CA THR A 205 -12.91 3.20 19.19
C THR A 205 -12.28 3.96 18.03
N LEU A 206 -12.99 4.01 16.92
CA LEU A 206 -12.98 5.10 15.93
C LEU A 206 -14.29 4.95 15.15
N LEU A 207 -15.38 5.32 15.82
CA LEU A 207 -16.55 5.97 15.21
C LEU A 207 -16.47 7.44 15.62
#